data_AF-A0A3M2D065-F1
#
_entry.id   AF-A0A3M2D065-F1
#
_cell.length_a   1.000
_cell.length_b   1.000
_cell.length_c   1.000
_cell.angle_alpha   90.00
_cell.angle_beta   90.00
_cell.angle_gamma   90.00
#
_symmetry.space_group_name_H-M   'P 1'
#
loop_
_entity.id
_entity.type
_entity.pdbx_description
1 polymer ?
#
loop_
_entity_poly.entity_id
_entity_poly.type
_entity_poly.pdbx_seq_one_letter_code
_entity_poly.pdbx_strand_id
1 'polypeptide(L)'
;MKSLRFILLFVFVSTTAFSQTQNPKKSEISNPITSSPAYAEVLLRKVELESSLEDLLVEFTDDSPKVKETRYELELMNKELEKIRAMNPNDASKLTLALGKLIIRKVQLEVDLWLLLQRYTEEYEGVKRARKKLVVFENAIKEILGK
;
A
#
# COMPACT_ATOMS: atom_id res chain seq x y z
N MET A 1 41.66 42.99 -54.16
CA MET A 1 42.42 43.56 -53.01
C MET A 1 41.45 44.03 -51.95
N LYS A 2 41.68 43.57 -50.71
CA LYS A 2 41.27 44.15 -49.41
C LYS A 2 39.78 44.14 -49.01
N SER A 3 39.50 43.10 -48.22
CA SER A 3 38.54 42.95 -47.12
C SER A 3 38.22 44.20 -46.28
N LEU A 4 36.99 44.29 -45.76
CA LEU A 4 36.75 44.37 -44.31
C LEU A 4 35.32 43.93 -43.93
N ARG A 5 35.23 43.26 -42.77
CA ARG A 5 34.11 42.47 -42.24
C ARG A 5 33.10 43.36 -41.51
N PHE A 6 31.82 42.95 -41.47
CA PHE A 6 31.04 42.99 -40.23
C PHE A 6 30.02 41.84 -40.19
N ILE A 7 30.02 41.17 -39.05
CA ILE A 7 29.24 40.01 -38.66
C ILE A 7 27.83 40.47 -38.28
N LEU A 8 26.78 39.77 -38.71
CA LEU A 8 25.61 39.60 -37.85
C LEU A 8 24.91 38.25 -38.13
N LEU A 9 24.86 37.49 -37.05
CA LEU A 9 24.25 36.19 -36.85
C LEU A 9 22.74 36.36 -36.69
N PHE A 10 21.90 35.63 -37.44
CA PHE A 10 20.51 35.39 -37.03
C PHE A 10 20.11 33.95 -37.34
N VAL A 11 20.20 33.14 -36.29
CA VAL A 11 19.63 31.80 -36.14
C VAL A 11 18.13 31.98 -35.94
N PHE A 12 17.30 31.58 -36.90
CA PHE A 12 15.85 31.42 -36.70
C PHE A 12 15.59 29.96 -36.31
N VAL A 13 15.65 29.68 -35.01
CA VAL A 13 15.05 28.49 -34.40
C VAL A 13 13.55 28.78 -34.27
N SER A 14 12.74 28.15 -35.11
CA SER A 14 11.28 28.18 -34.96
C SER A 14 10.89 27.36 -33.73
N THR A 15 10.70 28.02 -32.60
CA THR A 15 10.00 27.47 -31.44
C THR A 15 8.51 27.39 -31.75
N THR A 16 7.98 26.18 -31.94
CA THR A 16 6.54 25.95 -31.89
C THR A 16 6.10 26.10 -30.43
N ALA A 17 5.48 27.23 -30.11
CA ALA A 17 4.80 27.45 -28.84
C ALA A 17 3.54 26.60 -28.77
N PHE A 18 3.57 25.54 -27.96
CA PHE A 18 2.39 24.78 -27.58
C PHE A 18 1.67 25.53 -26.46
N SER A 19 0.76 26.44 -26.80
CA SER A 19 -0.16 27.03 -25.83
C SER A 19 -1.31 26.05 -25.57
N GLN A 20 -1.15 25.22 -24.53
CA GLN A 20 -2.26 24.45 -23.97
C GLN A 20 -3.03 25.35 -22.99
N THR A 21 -4.15 25.89 -23.44
CA THR A 21 -5.15 26.51 -22.57
C THR A 21 -5.69 25.41 -21.65
N GLN A 22 -5.19 25.34 -20.42
CA GLN A 22 -5.78 24.49 -19.40
C GLN A 22 -7.15 25.06 -19.04
N ASN A 23 -8.20 24.47 -19.60
CA ASN A 23 -9.49 24.47 -18.94
C ASN A 23 -9.28 23.83 -17.56
N PRO A 24 -9.60 24.49 -16.44
CA PRO A 24 -9.64 23.80 -15.16
C PRO A 24 -10.85 22.86 -15.22
N LYS A 25 -10.65 21.68 -15.81
CA LYS A 25 -11.48 20.52 -15.51
C LYS A 25 -11.43 20.44 -13.99
N LYS A 26 -12.59 20.66 -13.36
CA LYS A 26 -12.89 20.38 -11.97
C LYS A 26 -12.11 19.13 -11.59
N SER A 27 -10.97 19.31 -10.93
CA SER A 27 -10.13 18.19 -10.52
C SER A 27 -11.02 17.36 -9.63
N GLU A 28 -11.33 16.13 -10.02
CA GLU A 28 -11.89 15.18 -9.07
C GLU A 28 -11.00 15.27 -7.84
N ILE A 29 -11.61 15.63 -6.70
CA ILE A 29 -10.89 15.74 -5.45
C ILE A 29 -10.48 14.31 -5.11
N SER A 30 -9.31 13.90 -5.59
CA SER A 30 -8.75 12.59 -5.29
C SER A 30 -8.58 12.56 -3.77
N ASN A 31 -9.33 11.69 -3.10
CA ASN A 31 -9.18 11.55 -1.65
C ASN A 31 -7.72 11.15 -1.37
N PRO A 32 -6.94 12.00 -0.66
CA PRO A 32 -5.50 11.80 -0.50
C PRO A 32 -5.16 10.51 0.26
N ILE A 33 -6.12 9.98 1.02
CA ILE A 33 -6.00 8.72 1.73
C ILE A 33 -6.11 7.53 0.76
N THR A 34 -7.16 7.47 -0.06
CA THR A 34 -7.38 6.34 -0.98
C THR A 34 -6.51 6.39 -2.23
N SER A 35 -5.90 7.54 -2.51
CA SER A 35 -4.86 7.69 -3.55
C SER A 35 -3.44 7.51 -3.00
N SER A 36 -3.29 7.22 -1.71
CA SER A 36 -1.97 7.06 -1.09
C SER A 36 -1.28 5.74 -1.50
N PRO A 37 0.07 5.73 -1.53
CA PRO A 37 0.83 4.50 -1.76
C PRO A 37 0.57 3.38 -0.74
N ALA A 38 0.40 3.70 0.56
CA ALA A 38 0.08 2.68 1.56
C ALA A 38 -1.26 2.00 1.28
N TYR A 39 -2.28 2.79 0.94
CA TYR A 39 -3.61 2.26 0.62
C TYR A 39 -3.57 1.36 -0.62
N ALA A 40 -2.89 1.80 -1.68
CA ALA A 40 -2.74 1.02 -2.91
C ALA A 40 -2.04 -0.32 -2.68
N GLU A 41 -0.97 -0.33 -1.88
CA GLU A 41 -0.22 -1.55 -1.54
C GLU A 41 -1.08 -2.55 -0.75
N VAL A 42 -1.80 -2.10 0.27
CA VAL A 42 -2.68 -2.98 1.08
C VAL A 42 -3.87 -3.46 0.24
N LEU A 43 -4.43 -2.61 -0.63
CA LEU A 43 -5.50 -2.99 -1.54
C LEU A 43 -5.04 -4.04 -2.56
N LEU A 44 -3.82 -3.90 -3.10
CA LEU A 44 -3.24 -4.89 -4.00
C LEU A 44 -3.18 -6.25 -3.33
N ARG A 45 -2.61 -6.33 -2.11
CA ARG A 45 -2.54 -7.60 -1.38
C ARG A 45 -3.92 -8.19 -1.09
N LYS A 46 -4.90 -7.35 -0.75
CA LYS A 46 -6.28 -7.81 -0.58
C LYS A 46 -6.81 -8.46 -1.85
N VAL A 47 -6.64 -7.82 -3.02
CA VAL A 47 -7.14 -8.35 -4.30
C VAL A 47 -6.41 -9.64 -4.69
N GLU A 48 -5.11 -9.75 -4.44
CA GLU A 48 -4.37 -11.01 -4.63
C GLU A 48 -4.95 -12.15 -3.79
N LEU A 49 -5.34 -11.87 -2.54
CA LEU A 49 -5.97 -12.85 -1.66
C LEU A 49 -7.39 -13.19 -2.09
N GLU A 50 -8.18 -12.23 -2.57
CA GLU A 50 -9.51 -12.47 -3.14
C GLU A 50 -9.39 -13.38 -4.35
N SER A 51 -8.48 -13.08 -5.27
CA SER A 51 -8.20 -13.96 -6.43
C SER A 51 -7.79 -15.37 -6.01
N SER A 52 -6.87 -15.47 -5.04
CA SER A 52 -6.41 -16.77 -4.54
C SER A 52 -7.53 -17.55 -3.85
N LEU A 53 -8.45 -16.86 -3.17
CA LEU A 53 -9.60 -17.48 -2.52
C LEU A 53 -10.56 -18.08 -3.57
N GLU A 54 -10.85 -17.36 -4.65
CA GLU A 54 -11.69 -17.86 -5.73
C GLU A 54 -11.08 -19.13 -6.35
N ASP A 55 -9.77 -19.14 -6.59
CA ASP A 55 -9.06 -20.33 -7.08
C ASP A 55 -9.15 -21.51 -6.09
N LEU A 56 -8.97 -21.25 -4.79
CA LEU A 56 -9.08 -22.28 -3.75
C LEU A 56 -10.50 -22.87 -3.67
N LEU A 57 -11.54 -22.06 -3.86
CA LEU A 57 -12.93 -22.50 -3.78
C LEU A 57 -13.38 -23.38 -4.96
N VAL A 58 -12.60 -23.45 -6.04
CA VAL A 58 -12.79 -24.43 -7.12
C VAL A 58 -12.45 -25.84 -6.65
N GLU A 59 -11.39 -25.98 -5.85
CA GLU A 59 -10.82 -27.27 -5.45
C GLU A 59 -11.21 -27.71 -4.04
N PHE A 60 -11.50 -26.75 -3.16
CA PHE A 60 -11.69 -26.98 -1.74
C PHE A 60 -13.02 -26.44 -1.24
N THR A 61 -13.56 -27.09 -0.22
CA THR A 61 -14.74 -26.60 0.49
C THR A 61 -14.37 -25.49 1.46
N ASP A 62 -15.39 -24.76 1.92
CA ASP A 62 -15.28 -23.72 2.95
C ASP A 62 -14.58 -24.16 4.25
N ASP A 63 -14.61 -25.47 4.53
CA ASP A 63 -14.02 -26.03 5.74
C ASP A 63 -12.53 -26.30 5.65
N SER A 64 -11.95 -26.24 4.45
CA SER A 64 -10.53 -26.44 4.22
C SER A 64 -9.69 -25.46 5.05
N PRO A 65 -8.62 -25.93 5.74
CA PRO A 65 -7.74 -25.05 6.49
C PRO A 65 -7.19 -23.88 5.66
N LYS A 66 -6.87 -24.11 4.39
CA LYS A 66 -6.37 -23.06 3.48
C LYS A 66 -7.42 -21.99 3.23
N VAL A 67 -8.67 -22.39 2.97
CA VAL A 67 -9.78 -21.46 2.75
C VAL A 67 -10.04 -20.62 4.00
N LYS A 68 -10.04 -21.25 5.17
CA LYS A 68 -10.21 -20.55 6.46
C LYS A 68 -9.08 -19.56 6.73
N GLU A 69 -7.84 -19.94 6.47
CA GLU A 69 -6.66 -19.08 6.62
C GLU A 69 -6.72 -17.86 5.68
N THR A 70 -6.99 -18.07 4.39
CA THR A 70 -7.12 -16.98 3.42
C THR A 70 -8.24 -16.02 3.78
N ARG A 71 -9.41 -16.53 4.22
CA ARG A 71 -10.51 -15.68 4.72
C ARG A 71 -10.13 -14.87 5.94
N TYR A 72 -9.38 -15.46 6.86
CA TYR A 72 -8.90 -14.76 8.04
C TYR A 72 -7.91 -13.64 7.68
N GLU A 73 -6.96 -13.88 6.76
CA GLU A 73 -6.05 -12.83 6.25
C GLU A 73 -6.85 -11.70 5.57
N LEU A 74 -7.87 -12.04 4.77
CA LEU A 74 -8.76 -11.06 4.13
C LEU A 74 -9.53 -10.20 5.13
N GLU A 75 -10.03 -10.79 6.22
CA GLU A 75 -10.71 -10.04 7.28
C GLU A 75 -9.76 -9.00 7.90
N LEU A 76 -8.52 -9.38 8.19
CA LEU A 76 -7.50 -8.49 8.72
C LEU A 76 -7.10 -7.39 7.72
N MET A 77 -6.90 -7.73 6.44
CA MET A 77 -6.64 -6.75 5.37
C MET A 77 -7.77 -5.71 5.27
N ASN A 78 -9.03 -6.13 5.31
CA ASN A 78 -10.17 -5.20 5.27
C ASN A 78 -10.17 -4.27 6.49
N LYS A 79 -9.88 -4.78 7.69
CA LYS A 79 -9.76 -3.94 8.90
C LYS A 79 -8.65 -2.89 8.76
N GLU A 80 -7.50 -3.25 8.20
CA GLU A 80 -6.40 -2.30 7.99
C GLU A 80 -6.75 -1.25 6.94
N LEU A 81 -7.44 -1.62 5.85
CA LEU A 81 -7.94 -0.65 4.87
C LEU A 81 -8.94 0.33 5.48
N GLU A 82 -9.84 -0.13 6.36
CA GLU A 82 -10.75 0.78 7.08
C GLU A 82 -9.99 1.73 8.01
N LYS A 83 -8.97 1.22 8.73
CA LYS A 83 -8.12 2.08 9.56
C LYS A 83 -7.41 3.16 8.74
N ILE A 84 -6.88 2.80 7.57
CA ILE A 84 -6.26 3.76 6.65
C ILE A 84 -7.31 4.77 6.19
N ARG A 85 -8.49 4.33 5.72
CA ARG A 85 -9.60 5.20 5.28
C ARG A 85 -10.03 6.20 6.34
N ALA A 86 -10.01 5.80 7.61
CA ALA A 86 -10.40 6.63 8.75
C ALA A 86 -9.31 7.62 9.20
N MET A 87 -8.13 7.64 8.57
CA MET A 87 -7.07 8.58 8.94
C MET A 87 -7.39 10.01 8.52
N ASN A 88 -6.82 10.97 9.26
CA ASN A 88 -6.92 12.38 8.92
C ASN A 88 -6.23 12.63 7.57
N PRO A 89 -6.90 13.28 6.59
CA PRO A 89 -6.29 13.66 5.31
C PRO A 89 -4.97 14.43 5.44
N ASN A 90 -4.77 15.19 6.53
CA ASN A 90 -3.53 15.92 6.79
C ASN A 90 -2.33 14.99 7.08
N ASP A 91 -2.58 13.75 7.48
CA ASP A 91 -1.56 12.72 7.71
C ASP A 91 -1.26 11.89 6.45
N ALA A 92 -1.87 12.20 5.30
CA ALA A 92 -1.73 11.41 4.06
C ALA A 92 -0.27 11.29 3.59
N SER A 93 0.60 12.26 3.91
CA SER A 93 2.03 12.18 3.60
C SER A 93 2.76 11.03 4.30
N LYS A 94 2.24 10.56 5.44
CA LYS A 94 2.78 9.40 6.17
C LYS A 94 2.37 8.07 5.55
N LEU A 95 1.34 8.05 4.69
CA LEU A 95 0.80 6.87 4.01
C LEU A 95 1.68 6.41 2.85
N THR A 96 2.94 6.12 3.16
CA THR A 96 3.97 5.72 2.19
C THR A 96 3.88 4.24 1.80
N LEU A 97 4.55 3.87 0.71
CA LEU A 97 4.64 2.48 0.27
C LEU A 97 5.25 1.57 1.36
N ALA A 98 6.26 2.08 2.07
CA ALA A 98 6.90 1.34 3.16
C ALA A 98 5.92 1.05 4.31
N LEU A 99 5.04 2.01 4.65
CA LEU A 99 3.98 1.79 5.63
C LEU A 99 3.01 0.69 5.17
N GLY A 100 2.59 0.71 3.89
CA GLY A 100 1.74 -0.35 3.32
C GLY A 100 2.36 -1.74 3.47
N LYS A 101 3.66 -1.87 3.17
CA LYS A 101 4.41 -3.13 3.32
C LYS A 101 4.52 -3.58 4.79
N LEU A 102 4.74 -2.64 5.71
CA LEU A 102 4.76 -2.95 7.15
C LEU A 102 3.41 -3.47 7.63
N ILE A 103 2.30 -2.85 7.18
CA ILE A 103 0.94 -3.28 7.51
C ILE A 103 0.66 -4.69 6.99
N ILE A 104 1.01 -4.98 5.73
CA ILE A 104 0.87 -6.34 5.17
C ILE A 104 1.67 -7.34 5.99
N ARG A 105 2.93 -7.02 6.31
CA ARG A 105 3.78 -7.94 7.06
C ARG A 105 3.28 -8.15 8.49
N LYS A 106 2.72 -7.11 9.12
CA LYS A 106 2.04 -7.23 10.42
C LYS A 106 0.89 -8.21 10.33
N VAL A 107 0.01 -8.07 9.34
CA VAL A 107 -1.15 -8.97 9.19
C VAL A 107 -0.73 -10.41 8.93
N GLN A 108 0.30 -10.66 8.12
CA GLN A 108 0.83 -12.01 7.94
C GLN A 108 1.30 -12.62 9.28
N LEU A 109 1.92 -11.84 10.16
CA LEU A 109 2.31 -12.29 11.50
C LEU A 109 1.10 -12.51 12.43
N GLU A 110 0.00 -11.75 12.25
CA GLU A 110 -1.27 -11.99 12.96
C GLU A 110 -1.90 -13.32 12.52
N VAL A 111 -1.85 -13.65 11.23
CA VAL A 111 -2.29 -14.95 10.69
C VAL A 111 -1.43 -16.08 11.26
N ASP A 112 -0.10 -15.95 11.23
CA ASP A 112 0.82 -16.92 11.82
C ASP A 112 0.52 -17.18 13.30
N LEU A 113 0.29 -16.09 14.06
CA LEU A 113 -0.07 -16.17 15.47
C LEU A 113 -1.42 -16.86 15.69
N TRP A 114 -2.42 -16.52 14.88
CA TRP A 114 -3.74 -17.15 14.92
C TRP A 114 -3.64 -18.66 14.69
N LEU A 115 -2.90 -19.09 13.66
CA LEU A 115 -2.67 -20.51 13.36
C LEU A 115 -1.99 -21.24 14.53
N LEU A 116 -1.00 -20.60 15.17
CA LEU A 116 -0.33 -21.18 16.34
C LEU A 116 -1.30 -21.34 17.51
N LEU A 117 -2.16 -20.35 17.77
CA LEU A 117 -3.15 -20.37 18.84
C LEU A 117 -4.27 -21.41 18.62
N GLN A 118 -4.51 -21.84 17.38
CA GLN A 118 -5.41 -22.96 17.10
C GLN A 118 -4.85 -24.31 17.60
N ARG A 119 -3.53 -24.42 17.80
CA ARG A 119 -2.84 -25.70 18.09
C ARG A 119 -2.16 -25.72 19.45
N TYR A 120 -1.79 -24.56 19.96
CA TYR A 120 -0.97 -24.40 21.15
C TYR A 120 -1.55 -23.35 22.09
N THR A 121 -1.22 -23.47 23.37
CA THR A 121 -1.58 -22.47 24.38
C THR A 121 -0.64 -21.26 24.31
N GLU A 122 -1.00 -20.19 25.01
CA GLU A 122 -0.20 -18.96 25.07
C GLU A 122 1.20 -19.17 25.68
N GLU A 123 1.36 -20.22 26.48
CA GLU A 123 2.63 -20.54 27.13
C GLU A 123 3.67 -21.15 26.18
N TYR A 124 3.25 -21.62 25.00
CA TYR A 124 4.14 -22.19 24.01
C TYR A 124 5.13 -21.14 23.49
N GLU A 125 6.43 -21.47 23.49
CA GLU A 125 7.50 -20.56 23.07
C GLU A 125 7.32 -20.01 21.64
N GLY A 126 6.72 -20.80 20.73
CA GLY A 126 6.39 -20.33 19.38
C GLY A 126 5.36 -19.20 19.38
N VAL A 127 4.32 -19.30 20.21
CA VAL A 127 3.30 -18.25 20.38
C VAL A 127 3.92 -16.99 20.97
N LYS A 128 4.73 -17.12 22.04
CA LYS A 128 5.46 -16.00 22.65
C LYS A 128 6.36 -15.28 21.65
N ARG A 129 7.10 -16.04 20.83
CA ARG A 129 7.98 -15.50 19.78
C ARG A 129 7.19 -14.78 18.69
N ALA A 130 6.08 -15.35 18.22
CA ALA A 130 5.22 -14.72 17.24
C ALA A 130 4.64 -13.39 17.74
N ARG A 131 4.13 -13.36 18.98
CA ARG A 131 3.67 -12.12 19.64
C ARG A 131 4.78 -11.06 19.70
N LYS A 132 5.99 -11.43 20.13
CA LYS A 132 7.12 -10.49 20.18
C LYS A 132 7.45 -9.91 18.80
N LYS A 133 7.44 -10.73 17.74
CA LYS A 133 7.65 -10.24 16.37
C LYS A 133 6.54 -9.28 15.95
N LEU A 134 5.28 -9.61 16.22
CA LEU A 134 4.15 -8.76 15.89
C LEU A 134 4.29 -7.36 16.51
N VAL A 135 4.65 -7.29 17.80
CA VAL A 135 4.87 -6.03 18.53
C VAL A 135 5.94 -5.15 17.86
N VAL A 136 7.00 -5.73 17.28
CA VAL A 136 8.04 -4.96 16.58
C VAL A 136 7.44 -4.21 15.37
N PHE A 137 6.58 -4.88 14.59
CA PHE A 137 5.91 -4.26 13.45
C PHE A 137 4.86 -3.23 13.88
N GLU A 138 4.10 -3.52 14.93
CA GLU A 138 3.14 -2.57 15.50
C GLU A 138 3.83 -1.27 15.95
N ASN A 139 4.98 -1.38 16.61
CA ASN A 139 5.75 -0.23 17.08
C ASN A 139 6.29 0.59 15.90
N ALA A 140 6.84 -0.05 14.86
CA ALA A 140 7.31 0.65 13.66
C ALA A 140 6.17 1.40 12.94
N ILE A 141 4.98 0.79 12.86
CA ILE A 141 3.79 1.43 12.29
C ILE A 141 3.37 2.64 13.13
N LYS A 142 3.34 2.51 14.47
CA LYS A 142 3.01 3.62 15.38
C LYS A 142 3.99 4.77 15.24
N GLU A 143 5.28 4.48 15.16
CA GLU A 143 6.34 5.48 14.97
C GLU A 143 6.12 6.30 13.70
N ILE A 144 5.86 5.65 12.55
CA ILE A 144 5.57 6.35 11.29
C ILE A 144 4.31 7.22 11.39
N LEU A 145 3.28 6.70 12.08
CA LEU A 145 2.02 7.43 12.26
C LEU A 145 2.12 8.56 13.29
N GLY A 146 3.14 8.56 14.15
CA GLY A 146 3.30 9.49 15.26
C GLY A 146 2.31 9.23 16.40
N LYS A 147 2.03 7.96 16.70
CA LYS A 147 1.09 7.49 17.73
C LYS A 147 1.79 6.73 18.86
#